data_AF-A0A928I8I8-F1
#
_entry.id   AF-A0A928I8I8-F1
#
_cell.length_a   1.000
_cell.length_b   1.000
_cell.length_c   1.000
_cell.angle_alpha   90.00
_cell.angle_beta   90.00
_cell.angle_gamma   90.00
#
_symmetry.space_group_name_H-M   'P 1'
#
loop_
_entity.id
_entity.type
_entity.pdbx_description
1 polymer ?
#
loop_
_entity_poly.entity_id
_entity_poly.type
_entity_poly.pdbx_seq_one_letter_code
_entity_poly.pdbx_strand_id
1 'polypeptide(L)'
;MLRRVIEHFTKSKNPNSRRYKWDMARRICGHHVKYVSERINNVDEVIGKSGSLNIKDDELLVYASFNVVMRCKIEEMQAAFLMSRDGVVITAPDLEHGGRVRTVIAHYVYYRAE
;
A
#
# COMPACT_ATOMS: atom_id res chain seq x y z
N MET A 1 2.70 2.74 28.24
CA MET A 1 4.08 2.33 27.93
C MET A 1 4.21 0.84 27.60
N LEU A 2 3.64 -0.08 28.39
CA LEU A 2 3.80 -1.55 28.22
C LEU A 2 3.42 -2.09 26.81
N ARG A 3 2.34 -1.55 26.21
CA ARG A 3 1.80 -2.01 24.92
C ARG A 3 2.77 -1.88 23.74
N ARG A 4 3.54 -0.77 23.65
CA ARG A 4 4.53 -0.55 22.58
C ARG A 4 5.72 -1.49 22.68
N VAL A 5 6.11 -1.85 23.90
CA VAL A 5 7.23 -2.77 24.15
C VAL A 5 6.86 -4.18 23.66
N ILE A 6 5.69 -4.68 24.05
CA ILE A 6 5.17 -6.00 23.62
C ILE A 6 4.98 -6.06 22.09
N GLU A 7 4.46 -4.99 21.48
CA GLU A 7 4.33 -4.91 20.02
C GLU A 7 5.68 -5.02 19.30
N HIS A 8 6.74 -4.40 19.82
CA HIS A 8 8.07 -4.46 19.24
C HIS A 8 8.64 -5.89 19.23
N PHE A 9 8.52 -6.62 20.35
CA PHE A 9 9.02 -7.99 20.47
C PHE A 9 8.23 -9.01 19.64
N THR A 10 7.00 -8.68 19.24
CA THR A 10 6.12 -9.60 18.50
C THR A 10 5.99 -9.26 17.03
N LYS A 11 6.75 -8.27 16.52
CA LYS A 11 6.79 -7.95 15.08
C LYS A 11 7.27 -9.14 14.26
N SER A 12 6.46 -9.54 13.29
CA SER A 12 6.89 -10.51 12.29
C SER A 12 7.78 -9.82 11.26
N LYS A 13 8.92 -10.43 10.96
CA LYS A 13 9.79 -10.03 9.84
C LYS A 13 9.46 -10.77 8.54
N ASN A 14 8.58 -11.78 8.59
CA ASN A 14 8.21 -12.59 7.44
C ASN A 14 7.13 -11.86 6.61
N PRO A 15 7.43 -11.43 5.37
CA PRO A 15 6.49 -10.69 4.52
C PRO A 15 5.20 -11.46 4.19
N ASN A 16 5.26 -12.79 4.23
CA ASN A 16 4.12 -13.66 3.93
C ASN A 16 3.20 -13.88 5.15
N SER A 17 3.64 -13.48 6.35
CA SER A 17 2.82 -13.65 7.55
C SER A 17 1.64 -12.68 7.57
N ARG A 18 0.47 -13.16 7.99
CA ARG A 18 -0.73 -12.34 8.22
C ARG A 18 -0.43 -11.07 9.01
N ARG A 19 0.34 -11.21 10.10
CA ARG A 19 0.74 -10.08 10.95
C ARG A 19 1.53 -9.01 10.21
N TYR A 20 2.55 -9.39 9.43
CA TYR A 20 3.34 -8.43 8.66
C TYR A 20 2.48 -7.64 7.68
N LYS A 21 1.58 -8.34 6.96
CA LYS A 21 0.71 -7.70 5.97
C LYS A 21 -0.24 -6.68 6.62
N TRP A 22 -0.86 -7.05 7.73
CA TRP A 22 -1.70 -6.13 8.51
C TRP A 22 -0.91 -4.96 9.12
N ASP A 23 0.28 -5.20 9.65
CA ASP A 23 1.14 -4.14 10.17
C ASP A 23 1.60 -3.19 9.05
N MET A 24 1.90 -3.71 7.86
CA MET A 24 2.22 -2.92 6.68
C MET A 24 1.02 -2.08 6.22
N ALA A 25 -0.17 -2.69 6.07
CA ALA A 25 -1.39 -2.00 5.70
C ALA A 25 -1.68 -0.81 6.63
N ARG A 26 -1.60 -1.04 7.95
CA ARG A 26 -1.82 0.02 8.95
C ARG A 26 -0.78 1.14 8.88
N ARG A 27 0.47 0.82 8.53
CA ARG A 27 1.54 1.82 8.38
C ARG A 27 1.33 2.72 7.16
N ILE A 28 0.79 2.19 6.07
CA ILE A 28 0.60 2.94 4.82
C ILE A 28 -0.77 3.62 4.75
N CYS A 29 -1.77 3.10 5.47
CA CYS A 29 -3.09 3.71 5.57
C CYS A 29 -3.01 5.18 6.03
N GLY A 30 -3.82 6.05 5.42
CA GLY A 30 -3.84 7.48 5.69
C GLY A 30 -2.79 8.31 4.97
N HIS A 31 -1.86 7.69 4.22
CA HIS A 31 -0.90 8.46 3.43
C HIS A 31 -1.58 9.15 2.24
N HIS A 32 -1.28 10.44 2.05
CA HIS A 32 -1.63 11.18 0.85
C HIS A 32 -0.74 10.74 -0.32
N VAL A 33 -1.36 10.43 -1.44
CA VAL A 33 -0.70 9.93 -2.65
C VAL A 33 -0.64 11.05 -3.67
N LYS A 34 0.55 11.36 -4.18
CA LYS A 34 0.78 12.30 -5.28
C LYS A 34 0.33 11.69 -6.61
N TYR A 35 0.77 10.48 -6.89
CA TYR A 35 0.34 9.68 -8.04
C TYR A 35 0.54 8.19 -7.81
N VAL A 36 -0.18 7.39 -8.57
CA VAL A 36 -0.07 5.94 -8.62
C VAL A 36 0.44 5.55 -10.00
N SER A 37 1.42 4.65 -10.06
CA SER A 37 1.81 3.97 -11.28
C SER A 37 1.51 2.48 -11.23
N GLU A 38 1.34 1.84 -12.39
CA GLU A 38 1.32 0.39 -12.55
C GLU A 38 2.58 -0.06 -13.29
N ARG A 39 3.16 -1.18 -12.85
CA ARG A 39 4.23 -1.84 -13.58
C ARG A 39 3.67 -2.77 -14.65
N ILE A 40 3.83 -2.39 -15.91
CA ILE A 40 3.44 -3.16 -17.09
C ILE A 40 4.67 -3.35 -17.97
N ASN A 41 5.04 -4.60 -18.27
CA ASN A 41 6.20 -4.91 -19.12
C ASN A 41 7.50 -4.19 -18.71
N ASN A 42 7.76 -4.09 -17.40
CA ASN A 42 8.90 -3.38 -16.79
C ASN A 42 8.91 -1.85 -16.97
N VAL A 43 7.80 -1.26 -17.40
CA VAL A 43 7.59 0.19 -17.45
C VAL A 43 6.57 0.58 -16.39
N ASP A 44 6.84 1.66 -15.66
CA ASP A 44 5.91 2.21 -14.69
C ASP A 44 5.07 3.31 -15.36
N GLU A 45 3.79 3.02 -15.60
CA GLU A 45 2.84 3.95 -16.22
C GLU A 45 1.96 4.62 -15.17
N VAL A 46 1.77 5.94 -15.24
CA VAL A 46 0.93 6.67 -14.29
C VAL A 46 -0.55 6.41 -14.59
N ILE A 47 -1.26 5.83 -13.62
CA ILE A 47 -2.68 5.43 -13.73
C ILE A 47 -3.62 6.32 -12.91
N GLY A 48 -3.09 7.17 -12.04
CA GLY A 48 -3.90 8.08 -11.23
C GLY A 48 -3.06 9.12 -10.49
N LYS A 49 -3.68 10.24 -10.12
CA LYS A 49 -3.05 11.37 -9.40
C LYS A 49 -3.93 11.80 -8.24
N SER A 50 -3.34 12.42 -7.21
CA SER A 50 -4.06 13.00 -6.07
C SER A 50 -4.98 11.99 -5.38
N GLY A 51 -4.42 11.24 -4.45
CA GLY A 51 -5.05 10.05 -3.90
C GLY A 51 -4.78 9.83 -2.42
N SER A 52 -5.18 8.65 -1.96
CA SER A 52 -4.93 8.17 -0.60
C SER A 52 -4.95 6.66 -0.52
N LEU A 53 -4.29 6.12 0.52
CA LEU A 53 -4.38 4.71 0.88
C LEU A 53 -5.33 4.55 2.06
N ASN A 54 -6.33 3.70 1.92
CA ASN A 54 -7.36 3.52 2.95
C ASN A 54 -7.58 2.03 3.24
N ILE A 55 -7.86 1.71 4.50
CA ILE A 55 -8.35 0.39 4.88
C ILE A 55 -9.86 0.47 5.05
N LYS A 56 -10.57 -0.48 4.45
CA LYS A 56 -11.98 -0.72 4.70
C LYS A 56 -12.15 -2.21 4.98
N ASP A 57 -12.64 -2.55 6.17
CA ASP A 57 -12.75 -3.94 6.65
C ASP A 57 -11.40 -4.69 6.55
N ASP A 58 -11.32 -5.73 5.73
CA ASP A 58 -10.12 -6.53 5.47
C ASP A 58 -9.41 -6.18 4.15
N GLU A 59 -9.76 -5.03 3.55
CA GLU A 59 -9.29 -4.59 2.25
C GLU A 59 -8.46 -3.31 2.33
N LEU A 60 -7.44 -3.25 1.48
CA LEU A 60 -6.69 -2.03 1.19
C LEU A 60 -7.20 -1.45 -0.13
N LEU A 61 -7.59 -0.17 -0.09
CA LEU A 61 -8.02 0.62 -1.24
C LEU A 61 -6.93 1.62 -1.59
N VAL A 62 -6.47 1.57 -2.84
CA VAL A 62 -5.62 2.59 -3.45
C VAL A 62 -6.53 3.52 -4.25
N TYR A 63 -6.77 4.72 -3.70
CA TYR A 63 -7.61 5.73 -4.34
C TYR A 63 -6.75 6.75 -5.06
N ALA A 64 -7.10 7.13 -6.28
CA ALA A 64 -6.51 8.26 -7.00
C ALA A 64 -7.43 8.70 -8.15
N SER A 65 -7.32 9.96 -8.57
CA SER A 65 -8.13 10.56 -9.64
C SER A 65 -9.64 10.34 -9.45
N PHE A 66 -10.10 10.48 -8.20
CA PHE A 66 -11.48 10.25 -7.79
C PHE A 66 -12.02 8.82 -7.93
N ASN A 67 -11.15 7.84 -8.20
CA ASN A 67 -11.51 6.43 -8.42
C ASN A 67 -10.72 5.49 -7.51
N VAL A 68 -11.27 4.30 -7.26
CA VAL A 68 -10.52 3.19 -6.69
C VAL A 68 -9.66 2.60 -7.81
N VAL A 69 -8.36 2.79 -7.73
CA VAL A 69 -7.39 2.35 -8.74
C VAL A 69 -6.99 0.89 -8.53
N MET A 70 -7.01 0.45 -7.27
CA MET A 70 -6.81 -0.94 -6.88
C MET A 70 -7.54 -1.20 -5.56
N ARG A 71 -8.20 -2.37 -5.46
CA ARG A 71 -8.77 -2.88 -4.21
C ARG A 71 -8.27 -4.30 -3.98
N CYS A 72 -7.70 -4.60 -2.82
CA CYS A 72 -7.17 -5.94 -2.56
C CYS A 72 -7.37 -6.38 -1.11
N LYS A 73 -7.45 -7.70 -0.88
CA LYS A 73 -7.41 -8.28 0.46
C LYS A 73 -6.03 -8.04 1.08
N ILE A 74 -6.01 -7.53 2.31
CA ILE A 74 -4.77 -7.29 3.06
C ILE A 74 -3.99 -8.60 3.22
N GLU A 75 -4.67 -9.73 3.36
CA GLU A 75 -4.01 -11.03 3.55
C GLU A 75 -3.41 -11.61 2.28
N GLU A 76 -3.79 -11.10 1.11
CA GLU A 76 -3.29 -11.56 -0.20
C GLU A 76 -2.20 -10.65 -0.77
N MET A 77 -2.10 -9.40 -0.28
CA MET A 77 -1.09 -8.47 -0.80
C MET A 77 0.34 -8.81 -0.37
N GLN A 78 1.28 -8.39 -1.21
CA GLN A 78 2.67 -8.15 -0.85
C GLN A 78 2.92 -6.65 -0.94
N ALA A 79 3.53 -6.06 0.08
CA ALA A 79 3.82 -4.64 0.09
C ALA A 79 5.16 -4.32 0.74
N ALA A 80 5.85 -3.33 0.19
CA ALA A 80 7.14 -2.84 0.69
C ALA A 80 7.29 -1.35 0.41
N PHE A 81 7.97 -0.63 1.30
CA PHE A 81 8.34 0.76 1.02
C PHE A 81 9.37 0.83 -0.10
N LEU A 82 9.30 1.91 -0.89
CA LEU A 82 10.40 2.29 -1.77
C LEU A 82 11.65 2.60 -0.93
N MET A 83 12.84 2.44 -1.50
CA MET A 83 14.11 2.71 -0.80
C MET A 83 14.20 4.17 -0.31
N SER A 84 13.65 5.10 -1.08
CA SER A 84 13.47 6.51 -0.77
C SER A 84 12.46 6.79 0.35
N ARG A 85 11.64 5.80 0.74
CA ARG A 85 10.50 5.92 1.67
C ARG A 85 9.42 6.92 1.26
N ASP A 86 9.43 7.36 0.02
CA ASP A 86 8.44 8.28 -0.56
C ASP A 86 7.27 7.55 -1.23
N GLY A 87 7.09 6.27 -0.93
CA GLY A 87 6.00 5.49 -1.49
C GLY A 87 6.05 4.03 -1.06
N VAL A 88 5.09 3.27 -1.58
CA VAL A 88 4.94 1.84 -1.34
C VAL A 88 4.65 1.13 -2.66
N VAL A 89 5.32 0.01 -2.89
CA VAL A 89 4.95 -0.95 -3.94
C VAL A 89 3.98 -1.97 -3.35
N ILE A 90 2.90 -2.25 -4.07
CA ILE A 90 1.84 -3.20 -3.68
C ILE A 90 1.60 -4.15 -4.84
N THR A 91 1.70 -5.45 -4.58
CA THR A 91 1.35 -6.52 -5.54
C THR A 91 0.25 -7.38 -4.94
N ALA A 92 -0.91 -7.45 -5.60
CA ALA A 92 -2.03 -8.28 -5.16
C ALA A 92 -3.06 -8.49 -6.29
N PRO A 93 -3.98 -9.46 -6.14
CA PRO A 93 -5.20 -9.53 -6.96
C PRO A 93 -6.06 -8.27 -6.79
N ASP A 94 -6.43 -7.64 -7.89
CA ASP A 94 -7.25 -6.42 -7.87
C ASP A 94 -8.74 -6.72 -8.00
N LEU A 95 -9.44 -6.67 -6.87
CA LEU A 95 -10.88 -6.88 -6.74
C LEU A 95 -11.74 -5.81 -7.40
N GLU A 96 -11.17 -4.66 -7.77
CA GLU A 96 -11.91 -3.60 -8.47
C GLU A 96 -11.96 -3.88 -9.98
N HIS A 97 -10.87 -4.39 -10.56
CA HIS A 97 -10.70 -4.56 -12.01
C HIS A 97 -10.58 -6.02 -12.45
N GLY A 98 -11.43 -6.90 -11.91
CA GLY A 98 -11.58 -8.28 -12.41
C GLY A 98 -10.60 -9.32 -11.85
N GLY A 99 -9.91 -9.03 -10.74
CA GLY A 99 -9.16 -10.01 -9.94
C GLY A 99 -7.76 -10.34 -10.46
N ARG A 100 -7.29 -9.70 -11.53
CA ARG A 100 -5.92 -9.92 -12.03
C ARG A 100 -4.90 -9.44 -11.00
N VAL A 101 -3.80 -10.17 -10.86
CA VAL A 101 -2.65 -9.72 -10.07
C VAL A 101 -1.98 -8.54 -10.78
N ARG A 102 -1.92 -7.40 -10.09
CA ARG A 102 -1.30 -6.16 -10.54
C ARG A 102 -0.19 -5.76 -9.58
N THR A 103 0.77 -4.97 -10.06
CA THR A 103 1.78 -4.33 -9.22
C THR A 103 1.64 -2.83 -9.39
N VAL A 104 1.17 -2.16 -8.34
CA VAL A 104 1.01 -0.70 -8.31
C VAL A 104 2.00 -0.07 -7.34
N ILE A 105 2.42 1.15 -7.64
CA ILE A 105 3.31 1.93 -6.79
C ILE A 105 2.59 3.23 -6.44
N ALA A 106 2.32 3.42 -5.16
CA ALA A 106 1.72 4.66 -4.65
C ALA A 106 2.84 5.57 -4.16
N HIS A 107 3.07 6.66 -4.89
CA HIS A 107 4.04 7.69 -4.55
C HIS A 107 3.39 8.74 -3.65
N TYR A 108 3.95 8.96 -2.47
CA TYR A 108 3.42 9.88 -1.47
C TYR A 108 3.65 11.35 -1.86
N VAL A 109 2.80 12.22 -1.31
CA VAL A 109 3.09 13.66 -1.29
C VAL A 109 4.24 13.90 -0.32
N TYR A 110 5.33 14.49 -0.82
CA TYR A 110 6.47 14.86 0.01
C TYR A 110 6.14 16.10 0.84
N TYR A 111 5.97 15.94 2.15
CA TYR A 111 5.95 17.08 3.08
C TYR A 111 7.39 17.39 3.50
N ARG A 112 7.93 18.52 3.03
CA ARG A 112 8.99 19.21 3.79
C ARG A 112 8.26 19.92 4.92
N ALA A 113 8.42 19.44 6.15
CA ALA A 113 8.14 20.29 7.29
C ALA A 113 9.16 21.44 7.21
N GLU A 114 8.65 22.66 7.02
CA GLU A 114 9.42 23.89 7.24
C GLU A 114 9.72 24.05 8.73
#